data_AF-A0A2D6ZX23-F1
#
_entry.id   AF-A0A2D6ZX23-F1
#
_cell.length_a   1.000
_cell.length_b   1.000
_cell.length_c   1.000
_cell.angle_alpha   90.00
_cell.angle_beta   90.00
_cell.angle_gamma   90.00
#
_symmetry.space_group_name_H-M   'P 1'
#
loop_
_entity.id
_entity.type
_entity.pdbx_description
1 polymer ?
#
loop_
_entity_poly.entity_id
_entity_poly.type
_entity_poly.pdbx_seq_one_letter_code
_entity_poly.pdbx_strand_id
1 'polypeptide(L)' 'MNKFILQVFLFLAFIPLAILIGYGILVIAPIFCCFLAINSYKFNNNREMYIWIALGAFSFLLALYMLGIL' A
#
# COMPACT_ATOMS: atom_id res chain seq x y z
N MET A 1 -11.10 -6.37 38.21
CA MET A 1 -11.06 -5.96 36.79
C MET A 1 -11.13 -7.22 35.94
N ASN A 2 -12.08 -7.34 35.01
CA ASN A 2 -12.24 -8.57 34.24
C ASN A 2 -11.09 -8.71 33.24
N LYS A 3 -10.24 -9.74 33.41
CA LYS A 3 -9.07 -10.01 32.56
C LYS A 3 -9.43 -10.10 31.07
N PHE A 4 -10.62 -10.63 30.77
CA PHE A 4 -11.14 -10.73 29.41
C PHE A 4 -11.37 -9.34 28.77
N ILE A 5 -11.97 -8.41 29.50
CA ILE A 5 -12.24 -7.05 29.01
C ILE A 5 -10.93 -6.32 28.72
N LEU A 6 -9.92 -6.47 29.58
CA LEU A 6 -8.60 -5.87 29.37
C LEU A 6 -7.92 -6.41 28.11
N GLN A 7 -7.99 -7.73 27.86
CA GLN A 7 -7.41 -8.35 26.67
C GLN A 7 -8.09 -7.89 25.37
N VAL A 8 -9.42 -7.79 25.37
CA VAL A 8 -10.18 -7.27 24.22
C VAL A 8 -9.82 -5.81 23.95
N PHE A 9 -9.74 -4.98 24.99
CA PHE A 9 -9.34 -3.57 24.86
C PHE A 9 -7.92 -3.42 24.27
N LEU A 10 -6.96 -4.20 24.76
CA LEU A 10 -5.60 -4.22 24.24
C LEU A 10 -5.55 -4.60 22.76
N PHE A 11 -6.32 -5.61 22.33
CA PHE A 11 -6.38 -6.00 20.92
C PHE A 11 -6.98 -4.90 20.04
N LEU A 12 -8.09 -4.28 20.48
CA LEU A 12 -8.69 -3.16 19.77
C LEU A 12 -7.74 -1.97 19.63
N ALA A 13 -6.88 -1.73 20.62
CA ALA A 13 -5.90 -0.65 20.58
C ALA A 13 -4.82 -0.82 19.49
N PHE A 14 -4.61 -2.04 18.96
CA PHE A 14 -3.70 -2.28 17.83
C PHE A 14 -4.34 -2.01 16.46
N ILE A 15 -5.66 -1.96 16.37
CA ILE A 15 -6.37 -1.73 15.10
C ILE A 15 -5.97 -0.39 14.46
N PRO A 16 -5.92 0.75 15.18
CA PRO A 16 -5.45 2.01 14.61
C PRO A 16 -4.01 1.95 14.09
N LEU A 17 -3.13 1.20 14.77
CA LEU A 17 -1.74 1.04 14.34
C LEU A 17 -1.65 0.23 13.04
N ALA A 18 -2.42 -0.86 12.93
CA ALA A 18 -2.50 -1.66 11.71
C ALA A 18 -3.05 -0.84 10.53
N ILE A 19 -4.07 -0.01 10.78
CA ILE A 19 -4.62 0.91 9.78
C ILE A 19 -3.55 1.91 9.33
N LEU A 20 -2.82 2.53 10.26
CA LEU A 20 -1.76 3.49 9.95
C LEU A 20 -0.66 2.86 9.08
N ILE A 21 -0.21 1.65 9.42
CA ILE A 21 0.79 0.90 8.64
C ILE A 21 0.24 0.57 7.25
N GLY A 22 -1.01 0.11 7.17
CA GLY A 22 -1.69 -0.21 5.91
C GLY A 22 -1.74 0.99 4.96
N TYR A 23 -2.10 2.17 5.47
CA TYR A 23 -2.10 3.42 4.70
C TYR A 23 -0.69 3.80 4.23
N GLY A 24 0.33 3.63 5.08
CA GLY A 24 1.73 3.85 4.68
C GLY A 24 2.14 2.99 3.49
N ILE A 25 1.84 1.69 3.55
CA ILE A 25 2.14 0.74 2.46
C ILE A 25 1.40 1.15 1.18
N LEU A 26 0.11 1.49 1.31
CA LEU A 26 -0.75 1.87 0.19
C LEU A 26 -0.25 3.12 -0.53
N VAL A 27 0.27 4.12 0.19
CA VAL A 27 0.87 5.33 -0.41
C VAL A 27 2.22 5.05 -1.07
N ILE A 28 3.00 4.10 -0.54
CA ILE A 28 4.35 3.79 -1.05
C ILE A 28 4.30 2.86 -2.28
N ALA A 29 3.27 2.02 -2.41
CA ALA A 29 3.17 1.03 -3.49
C ALA A 29 3.31 1.60 -4.92
N PRO A 30 2.66 2.74 -5.28
CA PRO A 30 2.83 3.34 -6.60
C PRO A 30 4.27 3.79 -6.85
N ILE A 31 4.94 4.33 -5.84
CA ILE A 31 6.33 4.80 -5.92
C ILE A 31 7.26 3.63 -6.24
N PHE A 32 7.06 2.49 -5.57
CA PHE A 32 7.85 1.29 -5.82
C PHE A 32 7.66 0.76 -7.25
N CYS A 33 6.42 0.75 -7.74
CA CYS A 33 6.12 0.36 -9.12
C CYS A 33 6.82 1.29 -10.14
N CYS A 34 6.87 2.60 -9.87
CA CYS A 34 7.58 3.55 -10.73
C CYS A 34 9.09 3.25 -10.80
N PHE A 35 9.74 2.98 -9.66
CA PHE A 35 11.16 2.62 -9.65
C PHE A 35 11.44 1.33 -10.44
N LEU A 36 10.58 0.33 -10.31
CA LEU A 36 10.71 -0.91 -11.06
C LEU A 36 10.48 -0.71 -12.56
N ALA A 37 9.49 0.10 -12.96
CA ALA A 37 9.27 0.45 -14.36
C ALA A 37 10.50 1.14 -14.98
N ILE A 38 11.09 2.12 -14.27
CA ILE A 38 12.32 2.81 -14.70
C ILE A 38 13.48 1.82 -14.84
N ASN A 39 13.61 0.88 -13.89
CA ASN A 39 14.64 -0.13 -13.93
C ASN A 39 14.46 -1.07 -15.14
N SER A 40 13.25 -1.55 -15.40
CA SER A 40 12.94 -2.37 -16.56
C SER A 40 13.21 -1.65 -17.88
N TYR A 41 12.91 -0.34 -17.94
CA TYR A 41 13.25 0.50 -19.09
C TYR A 41 14.76 0.55 -19.32
N LYS A 42 15.55 0.77 -18.25
CA LYS A 42 17.03 0.81 -18.32
C LYS A 42 17.63 -0.49 -18.84
N PHE A 43 16.99 -1.63 -18.57
CA PHE A 43 17.41 -2.95 -19.05
C PHE A 43 16.74 -3.38 -20.37
N ASN A 44 16.07 -2.46 -21.09
CA ASN A 44 15.33 -2.72 -22.33
C ASN A 44 14.25 -3.83 -22.21
N ASN A 45 13.76 -4.09 -21.01
CA ASN A 45 12.68 -5.05 -20.78
C ASN A 45 11.31 -4.36 -20.86
N ASN A 46 10.86 -4.11 -22.09
CA ASN A 46 9.61 -3.38 -22.35
C ASN A 46 8.38 -4.10 -21.77
N ARG A 47 8.35 -5.44 -21.80
CA ARG A 47 7.21 -6.21 -21.28
C ARG A 47 7.04 -5.96 -19.78
N GLU A 48 8.12 -6.05 -19.03
CA GLU A 48 8.10 -5.86 -17.58
C GLU A 48 7.83 -4.39 -17.22
N MET A 49 8.39 -3.45 -17.97
CA MET A 49 8.10 -2.02 -17.83
C MET A 49 6.59 -1.74 -17.91
N TYR A 50 5.90 -2.24 -18.94
CA TYR A 50 4.45 -2.03 -19.08
C TYR A 50 3.64 -2.68 -17.96
N ILE A 51 4.08 -3.83 -17.42
CA ILE A 51 3.44 -4.47 -16.27
C ILE A 51 3.58 -3.56 -15.04
N TRP A 52 4.77 -3.04 -14.76
CA TRP A 52 4.99 -2.14 -13.63
C TRP A 52 4.23 -0.82 -13.76
N ILE A 53 4.11 -0.27 -14.98
CA ILE A 53 3.28 0.90 -15.25
C ILE A 53 1.80 0.61 -14.95
N ALA A 54 1.26 -0.51 -15.43
CA ALA A 54 -0.14 -0.88 -15.18
C ALA A 54 -0.42 -1.10 -13.69
N LEU A 55 0.47 -1.79 -12.97
CA LEU A 55 0.38 -1.98 -11.52
C LEU A 55 0.54 -0.65 -10.75
N GLY A 56 1.42 0.23 -11.20
CA GLY A 56 1.60 1.57 -10.65
C GLY A 56 0.33 2.41 -10.79
N ALA A 57 -0.28 2.42 -11.98
CA ALA A 57 -1.53 3.14 -12.22
C ALA A 57 -2.69 2.58 -11.37
N PHE A 58 -2.81 1.24 -11.30
CA PHE A 58 -3.84 0.59 -10.48
C PHE A 58 -3.66 0.91 -8.99
N SER A 59 -2.44 0.77 -8.47
CA SER A 59 -2.14 1.07 -7.06
C SER A 59 -2.34 2.55 -6.73
N PHE A 60 -2.05 3.46 -7.67
CA PHE A 60 -2.31 4.89 -7.50
C PHE A 60 -3.81 5.19 -7.37
N LEU A 61 -4.63 4.65 -8.27
CA LEU A 61 -6.09 4.82 -8.21
C LEU A 61 -6.67 4.21 -6.93
N LEU A 62 -6.22 3.01 -6.55
CA LEU A 62 -6.62 2.37 -5.30
C LEU A 62 -6.25 3.25 -4.09
N ALA A 63 -5.06 3.85 -4.12
CA ALA A 63 -4.61 4.73 -3.05
C ALA A 63 -5.49 5.99 -2.93
N LEU A 64 -5.81 6.64 -4.05
CA LEU A 64 -6.70 7.80 -4.07
C LEU A 64 -8.10 7.46 -3.53
N TYR A 65 -8.66 6.32 -3.92
CA TYR A 65 -9.97 5.87 -3.45
C TYR A 65 -9.98 5.59 -1.94
N MET A 66 -8.98 4.87 -1.44
CA MET A 66 -8.87 4.53 0.00
C MET A 66 -8.58 5.75 0.89
N LEU A 67 -7.96 6.79 0.32
CA LEU A 67 -7.74 8.09 0.98
C LEU A 67 -8.94 9.03 0.85
N GLY A 68 -9.99 8.65 0.10
CA GLY A 68 -11.20 9.44 -0.10
C GLY A 68 -11.03 10.66 -1.01
N ILE A 69 -10.01 10.66 -1.87
CA ILE A 69 -9.75 11.73 -2.84
C ILE A 69 -10.61 11.56 -4.10
N LEU A 70 -10.89 10.31 -4.46
CA LEU A 70 -11.63 9.88 -5.65
C LEU A 70 -12.76 8.95 -5.23
#